data_AF-A0AAW2II08-F1
#
_entry.id   AF-A0AAW2II08-F1
#
_cell.length_a   1.000
_cell.length_b   1.000
_cell.length_c   1.000
_cell.angle_alpha   90.00
_cell.angle_beta   90.00
_cell.angle_gamma   90.00
#
_symmetry.space_group_name_H-M   'P 1'
#
loop_
_entity.id
_entity.type
_entity.pdbx_description
1 polymer ?
#
loop_
_entity_poly.entity_id
_entity_poly.type
_entity_poly.pdbx_seq_one_letter_code
_entity_poly.pdbx_strand_id
1 'polypeptide(L)'
;MNHGRKTPTHSMGTPSMFSHVTKSTSNLKSTHSLKSLKIPWYKKPLVQDAYFIDIQRACLYVAFYAIGLSIFTLITAIFDLYCYSQVVPGSTHYGYYIFSFEFVYIGNKHVRNALIVFALFSLLGAVAVFVTAIILLKGLQKEYEKKMIPFLYVFAFFTLFRIFAFLFFSIVNDNIFAYNVMMCILWLIFSVISVYGWILTYSLYLELEDLTKLEDLAHLRMGTMTSLNASTTHSIAGSRPTTPHSTVSTAPIR
;
A
#
# COMPACT_ATOMS: atom_id res chain seq x y z
N MET A 1 -2.86 -93.88 -15.87
CA MET A 1 -2.93 -92.40 -15.75
C MET A 1 -2.42 -91.98 -14.38
N ASN A 2 -1.33 -91.20 -14.30
CA ASN A 2 -1.19 -90.14 -13.29
C ASN A 2 -0.01 -89.23 -13.70
N HIS A 3 -0.22 -87.92 -13.75
CA HIS A 3 0.79 -86.96 -14.21
C HIS A 3 1.58 -86.39 -13.01
N GLY A 4 2.90 -86.32 -13.13
CA GLY A 4 3.79 -85.92 -12.05
C GLY A 4 3.66 -84.45 -11.64
N ARG A 5 3.61 -84.19 -10.33
CA ARG A 5 3.56 -82.84 -9.75
C ARG A 5 4.99 -82.34 -9.47
N LYS A 6 5.42 -81.30 -10.19
CA LYS A 6 6.70 -80.62 -9.94
C LYS A 6 6.62 -79.81 -8.65
N THR A 7 7.69 -79.86 -7.84
CA THR A 7 7.92 -78.95 -6.72
C THR A 7 8.50 -77.61 -7.21
N PRO A 8 8.10 -76.50 -6.58
CA PRO A 8 8.99 -75.35 -6.41
C PRO A 8 9.24 -75.07 -4.93
N THR A 9 10.50 -74.87 -4.58
CA THR A 9 10.96 -74.38 -3.28
C THR A 9 10.47 -72.96 -3.01
N HIS A 10 9.68 -72.77 -1.95
CA HIS A 10 9.50 -71.44 -1.35
C HIS A 10 10.37 -71.35 -0.09
N SER A 11 11.44 -70.56 -0.17
CA SER A 11 12.14 -70.09 1.01
C SER A 11 11.21 -69.16 1.81
N MET A 12 10.78 -69.61 2.98
CA MET A 12 10.06 -68.78 3.95
C MET A 12 11.05 -67.78 4.57
N GLY A 13 11.31 -66.69 3.84
CA GLY A 13 12.04 -65.54 4.35
C GLY A 13 11.26 -64.89 5.50
N THR A 14 11.91 -64.76 6.65
CA THR A 14 11.36 -64.07 7.82
C THR A 14 10.97 -62.63 7.45
N PRO A 15 9.74 -62.17 7.77
CA PRO A 15 9.34 -60.80 7.50
C PRO A 15 10.10 -59.83 8.41
N SER A 16 10.92 -58.97 7.82
CA SER A 16 11.66 -57.93 8.54
C SER A 16 10.69 -56.87 9.10
N MET A 17 10.63 -56.70 10.43
CA MET A 17 9.75 -55.73 11.10
C MET A 17 10.04 -54.24 10.76
N PHE A 18 11.10 -53.93 10.03
CA PHE A 18 11.51 -52.57 9.67
C PHE A 18 11.01 -52.11 8.28
N SER A 19 9.86 -52.64 7.83
CA SER A 19 9.10 -52.10 6.69
C SER A 19 7.76 -51.49 7.10
N HIS A 20 7.70 -50.87 8.29
CA HIS A 20 6.90 -49.66 8.44
C HIS A 20 7.52 -48.54 7.58
N VAL A 21 7.36 -48.70 6.27
CA VAL A 21 7.27 -47.59 5.33
C VAL A 21 6.32 -46.62 5.98
N THR A 22 6.83 -45.44 6.30
CA THR A 22 5.98 -44.31 6.64
C THR A 22 5.17 -44.04 5.39
N LYS A 23 3.99 -44.68 5.30
CA LYS A 23 2.86 -44.16 4.55
C LYS A 23 2.53 -42.85 5.24
N SER A 24 3.32 -41.83 4.87
CA SER A 24 2.86 -40.47 4.81
C SER A 24 1.71 -40.49 3.81
N THR A 25 0.54 -40.92 4.30
CA THR A 25 -0.74 -40.34 3.90
C THR A 25 -0.73 -38.90 4.38
N SER A 26 0.20 -38.12 3.83
CA SER A 26 0.13 -36.67 3.70
C SER A 26 -1.06 -36.41 2.80
N ASN A 27 -2.24 -36.56 3.41
CA ASN A 27 -3.49 -35.97 2.97
C ASN A 27 -3.33 -34.44 3.07
N LEU A 28 -2.43 -33.87 2.27
CA LEU A 28 -2.49 -32.48 1.82
C LEU A 28 -3.68 -32.31 0.86
N LYS A 29 -4.85 -32.78 1.29
CA LYS A 29 -6.14 -32.15 1.03
C LYS A 29 -6.30 -30.90 1.91
N SER A 30 -5.20 -30.21 2.22
CA SER A 30 -5.20 -28.77 2.47
C SER A 30 -5.23 -28.01 1.14
N THR A 31 -6.06 -28.48 0.20
CA THR A 31 -6.63 -27.68 -0.89
C THR A 31 -7.62 -26.67 -0.30
N HIS A 32 -7.20 -25.94 0.73
CA HIS A 32 -7.87 -24.73 1.18
C HIS A 32 -7.71 -23.72 0.05
N SER A 33 -8.72 -23.76 -0.82
CA SER A 33 -8.92 -22.87 -1.93
C SER A 33 -8.84 -21.42 -1.42
N LEU A 34 -7.75 -20.72 -1.77
CA LEU A 34 -7.57 -19.29 -1.45
C LEU A 34 -8.73 -18.42 -1.97
N LYS A 35 -9.52 -18.98 -2.90
CA LYS A 35 -10.81 -18.52 -3.42
C LYS A 35 -11.89 -18.25 -2.35
N SER A 36 -11.63 -18.48 -1.06
CA SER A 36 -12.54 -18.16 0.06
C SER A 36 -11.88 -17.48 1.26
N LEU A 37 -10.76 -16.77 1.07
CA LEU A 37 -10.42 -15.70 2.02
C LEU A 37 -11.35 -14.51 1.74
N LYS A 38 -12.36 -14.30 2.61
CA LYS A 38 -13.21 -13.09 2.56
C LYS A 38 -12.34 -11.86 2.79
N ILE A 39 -11.91 -11.22 1.71
CA ILE A 39 -11.19 -9.94 1.75
C ILE A 39 -12.07 -8.92 2.49
N PRO A 40 -11.60 -8.35 3.62
CA PRO A 40 -12.34 -7.32 4.34
C PRO A 40 -12.68 -6.14 3.42
N TRP A 41 -13.82 -5.50 3.63
CA TRP A 41 -14.33 -4.45 2.74
C TRP A 41 -13.33 -3.32 2.48
N TYR A 42 -12.51 -2.98 3.49
CA TYR A 42 -11.48 -1.93 3.42
C TYR A 42 -10.22 -2.35 2.64
N LYS A 43 -10.03 -3.64 2.33
CA LYS A 43 -8.88 -4.18 1.57
C LYS A 43 -9.21 -4.47 0.09
N LYS A 44 -10.41 -4.14 -0.37
CA LYS A 44 -10.77 -4.28 -1.79
C LYS A 44 -10.34 -3.01 -2.54
N PRO A 45 -9.65 -3.11 -3.70
CA PRO A 45 -9.44 -1.95 -4.56
C PRO A 45 -10.81 -1.35 -4.93
N LEU A 46 -10.93 -0.03 -4.79
CA LEU A 46 -12.18 0.71 -4.99
C LEU A 46 -12.43 1.02 -6.47
N VAL A 47 -11.37 1.06 -7.28
CA VAL A 47 -11.41 1.24 -8.73
C VAL A 47 -10.48 0.20 -9.31
N GLN A 48 -11.06 -0.84 -9.91
CA GLN A 48 -10.30 -2.02 -10.40
C GLN A 48 -10.07 -1.97 -11.92
N ASP A 49 -10.98 -1.33 -12.66
CA ASP A 49 -10.87 -1.07 -14.10
C ASP A 49 -11.32 0.38 -14.38
N ALA A 50 -10.37 1.23 -14.78
CA ALA A 50 -10.68 2.56 -15.27
C ALA A 50 -10.77 2.55 -16.80
N TYR A 51 -11.98 2.75 -17.33
CA TYR A 51 -12.36 2.59 -18.75
C TYR A 51 -11.56 3.41 -19.78
N PHE A 52 -10.66 4.30 -19.34
CA PHE A 52 -9.91 5.24 -20.18
C PHE A 52 -8.41 5.36 -19.89
N ILE A 53 -7.96 5.13 -18.64
CA ILE A 53 -6.57 5.38 -18.22
C ILE A 53 -6.14 4.32 -17.20
N ASP A 54 -5.04 3.65 -17.49
CA ASP A 54 -4.32 2.73 -16.58
C ASP A 54 -4.05 3.38 -15.20
N ILE A 55 -4.37 2.64 -14.13
CA ILE A 55 -4.38 3.16 -12.76
C ILE A 55 -3.00 3.64 -12.28
N GLN A 56 -1.91 3.04 -12.77
CA GLN A 56 -0.54 3.48 -12.49
C GLN A 56 -0.26 4.86 -13.13
N ARG A 57 -0.74 5.10 -14.35
CA ARG A 57 -0.66 6.41 -15.02
C ARG A 57 -1.56 7.44 -14.35
N ALA A 58 -2.76 7.03 -13.92
CA ALA A 58 -3.67 7.89 -13.17
C ALA A 58 -3.03 8.39 -11.87
N CYS A 59 -2.39 7.51 -11.10
CA CYS A 59 -1.66 7.89 -9.88
C CYS A 59 -0.44 8.78 -10.15
N LEU A 60 0.20 8.64 -11.31
CA LEU A 60 1.27 9.55 -11.74
C LEU A 60 0.74 10.97 -11.95
N TYR A 61 -0.43 11.12 -12.61
CA TYR A 61 -1.11 12.42 -12.71
C TYR A 61 -1.53 12.98 -11.35
N VAL A 62 -1.98 12.13 -10.41
CA VAL A 62 -2.26 12.55 -9.02
C VAL A 62 -1.01 13.07 -8.31
N ALA A 63 0.15 12.45 -8.51
CA ALA A 63 1.42 12.92 -7.93
C ALA A 63 1.79 14.32 -8.45
N PHE A 64 1.70 14.55 -9.77
CA PHE A 64 1.92 15.89 -10.35
C PHE A 64 0.86 16.90 -9.89
N TYR A 65 -0.41 16.50 -9.80
CA TYR A 65 -1.48 17.33 -9.28
C TYR A 65 -1.21 17.75 -7.82
N ALA A 66 -0.75 16.83 -6.95
CA ALA A 66 -0.43 17.15 -5.56
C ALA A 66 0.77 18.11 -5.43
N ILE A 67 1.76 18.03 -6.33
CA ILE A 67 2.87 19.00 -6.43
C ILE A 67 2.33 20.38 -6.84
N GLY A 68 1.48 20.45 -7.88
CA GLY A 68 0.85 21.70 -8.31
C GLY A 68 -0.04 22.33 -7.23
N LEU A 69 -0.87 21.51 -6.58
CA LEU A 69 -1.79 21.91 -5.50
C LEU A 69 -1.04 22.44 -4.28
N SER A 70 0.09 21.82 -3.90
CA SER A 70 0.90 22.28 -2.78
C SER A 70 1.62 23.61 -3.09
N ILE A 71 2.17 23.78 -4.30
CA ILE A 71 2.73 25.08 -4.73
C ILE A 71 1.65 26.17 -4.74
N PHE A 72 0.49 25.89 -5.36
CA PHE A 72 -0.65 26.81 -5.36
C PHE A 72 -1.07 27.19 -3.94
N THR A 73 -1.16 26.20 -3.04
CA THR A 73 -1.48 26.43 -1.63
C THR A 73 -0.47 27.32 -0.93
N LEU A 74 0.83 27.13 -1.15
CA LEU A 74 1.86 27.95 -0.51
C LEU A 74 1.70 29.42 -0.92
N ILE A 75 1.47 29.67 -2.21
CA ILE A 75 1.25 31.02 -2.75
C ILE A 75 -0.02 31.62 -2.14
N THR A 76 -1.16 30.91 -2.17
CA THR A 76 -2.42 31.45 -1.60
C THR A 76 -2.34 31.63 -0.10
N ALA A 77 -1.73 30.72 0.66
CA ALA A 77 -1.64 30.83 2.12
C ALA A 77 -0.74 31.99 2.57
N ILE A 78 0.35 32.28 1.82
CA ILE A 78 1.16 33.48 2.05
C ILE A 78 0.36 34.75 1.73
N PHE A 79 -0.42 34.74 0.63
CA PHE A 79 -1.29 35.86 0.27
C PHE A 79 -2.40 36.09 1.30
N ASP A 80 -3.06 35.03 1.77
CA ASP A 80 -4.10 35.09 2.80
C ASP A 80 -3.54 35.64 4.12
N LEU A 81 -2.34 35.20 4.54
CA LEU A 81 -1.64 35.74 5.70
C LEU A 81 -1.30 37.22 5.54
N TYR A 82 -0.85 37.65 4.35
CA TYR A 82 -0.63 39.06 4.04
C TYR A 82 -1.94 39.85 4.18
N CYS A 83 -3.03 39.41 3.54
CA CYS A 83 -4.33 40.05 3.63
C CYS A 83 -4.82 40.17 5.09
N TYR A 84 -4.77 39.09 5.88
CA TYR A 84 -5.18 39.12 7.29
C TYR A 84 -4.26 39.97 8.18
N SER A 85 -2.99 40.16 7.79
CA SER A 85 -2.07 41.08 8.48
C SER A 85 -2.41 42.54 8.22
N GLN A 86 -2.86 42.87 6.99
CA GLN A 86 -3.24 44.23 6.64
C GLN A 86 -4.52 44.65 7.34
N VAL A 87 -5.52 43.76 7.49
CA VAL A 87 -6.77 44.14 8.17
C VAL A 87 -6.65 44.18 9.69
N VAL A 88 -6.00 45.23 10.17
CA VAL A 88 -6.02 45.67 11.56
C VAL A 88 -7.26 46.55 11.77
N PRO A 89 -8.13 46.27 12.77
CA PRO A 89 -9.30 47.11 13.02
C PRO A 89 -8.87 48.55 13.34
N GLY A 90 -9.43 49.53 12.63
CA GLY A 90 -9.05 50.95 12.71
C GLY A 90 -8.15 51.45 11.58
N SER A 91 -7.74 50.60 10.64
CA SER A 91 -6.99 50.97 9.43
C SER A 91 -7.93 51.34 8.28
N THR A 92 -7.66 52.45 7.59
CA THR A 92 -8.36 52.84 6.35
C THR A 92 -7.77 52.12 5.14
N HIS A 93 -8.54 51.23 4.52
CA HIS A 93 -8.11 50.49 3.34
C HIS A 93 -8.74 51.08 2.07
N TYR A 94 -7.93 51.27 1.02
CA TYR A 94 -8.42 51.67 -0.29
C TYR A 94 -8.95 50.45 -1.06
N GLY A 95 -10.27 50.41 -1.23
CA GLY A 95 -10.97 49.37 -1.98
C GLY A 95 -10.68 49.40 -3.48
N TYR A 96 -9.88 48.46 -3.98
CA TYR A 96 -9.82 48.17 -5.42
C TYR A 96 -10.82 47.05 -5.76
N TYR A 97 -11.71 47.27 -6.73
CA TYR A 97 -12.78 46.32 -7.12
C TYR A 97 -12.33 44.87 -7.41
N ILE A 98 -11.03 44.65 -7.67
CA ILE A 98 -10.41 43.34 -7.91
C ILE A 98 -9.79 42.75 -6.63
N PHE A 99 -9.30 43.59 -5.70
CA PHE A 99 -8.44 43.20 -4.56
C PHE A 99 -8.73 43.88 -3.20
N SER A 100 -9.93 44.44 -2.97
CA SER A 100 -10.37 44.77 -1.60
C SER A 100 -9.54 45.91 -0.97
N PHE A 101 -9.33 45.98 0.35
CA PHE A 101 -9.11 44.84 1.27
C PHE A 101 -10.26 44.53 2.25
N GLU A 102 -11.42 45.17 2.14
CA GLU A 102 -12.61 45.03 3.01
C GLU A 102 -13.35 43.66 2.88
N PHE A 103 -12.63 42.58 2.58
CA PHE A 103 -13.13 41.33 1.99
C PHE A 103 -13.81 40.33 2.93
N VAL A 104 -13.81 40.58 4.23
CA VAL A 104 -14.05 39.57 5.27
C VAL A 104 -14.93 40.20 6.36
N TYR A 105 -15.60 39.38 7.18
CA TYR A 105 -16.35 39.84 8.35
C TYR A 105 -15.40 40.32 9.48
N ILE A 106 -14.53 41.31 9.22
CA ILE A 106 -13.42 41.74 10.11
C ILE A 106 -13.86 42.64 11.28
N GLY A 107 -15.16 42.72 11.57
CA GLY A 107 -15.62 43.27 12.84
C GLY A 107 -15.12 42.46 14.05
N ASN A 108 -14.83 41.16 13.87
CA ASN A 108 -14.51 40.24 14.97
C ASN A 108 -13.07 39.71 14.93
N LYS A 109 -12.27 40.11 15.94
CA LYS A 109 -10.89 39.66 16.16
C LYS A 109 -10.73 38.14 16.24
N HIS A 110 -11.70 37.42 16.80
CA HIS A 110 -11.64 35.96 16.93
C HIS A 110 -11.70 35.25 15.57
N VAL A 111 -12.55 35.75 14.67
CA VAL A 111 -12.73 35.22 13.32
C VAL A 111 -11.46 35.40 12.49
N ARG A 112 -10.87 36.61 12.50
CA ARG A 112 -9.59 36.88 11.83
C ARG A 112 -8.46 36.00 12.37
N ASN A 113 -8.37 35.83 13.70
CA ASN A 113 -7.34 34.97 14.30
C ASN A 113 -7.53 33.49 13.91
N ALA A 114 -8.76 32.99 13.78
CA ALA A 114 -9.04 31.65 13.28
C ALA A 114 -8.61 31.47 11.82
N LEU A 115 -8.89 32.45 10.95
CA LEU A 115 -8.44 32.46 9.55
C LEU A 115 -6.91 32.44 9.42
N ILE A 116 -6.19 33.23 10.23
CA ILE A 116 -4.72 33.21 10.30
C ILE A 116 -4.20 31.81 10.68
N VAL A 117 -4.83 31.17 11.67
CA VAL A 117 -4.48 29.78 12.07
C VAL A 117 -4.73 28.80 10.92
N PHE A 118 -5.86 28.90 10.21
CA PHE A 118 -6.13 28.05 9.05
C PHE A 118 -5.14 28.26 7.90
N ALA A 119 -4.70 29.50 7.64
CA ALA A 119 -3.67 29.78 6.64
C ALA A 119 -2.30 29.19 7.05
N LEU A 120 -1.89 29.32 8.31
CA LEU A 120 -0.66 28.72 8.83
C LEU A 120 -0.66 27.19 8.73
N PHE A 121 -1.74 26.52 9.15
CA PHE A 121 -1.87 25.07 9.01
C PHE A 121 -1.94 24.64 7.53
N SER A 122 -2.56 25.43 6.65
CA SER A 122 -2.56 25.16 5.20
C SER A 122 -1.15 25.24 4.61
N LEU A 123 -0.33 26.21 5.05
CA LEU A 123 1.05 26.39 4.63
C LEU A 123 1.92 25.20 5.06
N LEU A 124 1.87 24.81 6.34
CA LEU A 124 2.60 23.64 6.85
C LEU A 124 2.15 22.33 6.18
N GLY A 125 0.83 22.16 6.01
CA GLY A 125 0.26 21.02 5.32
C GLY A 125 0.70 20.92 3.85
N ALA A 126 0.81 22.05 3.16
CA ALA A 126 1.30 22.08 1.78
C ALA A 126 2.77 21.65 1.66
N VAL A 127 3.65 22.07 2.59
CA VAL A 127 5.03 21.57 2.62
C VAL A 127 5.07 20.06 2.82
N ALA A 128 4.25 19.53 3.74
CA ALA A 128 4.17 18.08 3.98
C ALA A 128 3.64 17.32 2.74
N VAL A 129 2.61 17.83 2.07
CA VAL A 129 2.08 17.26 0.81
C VAL A 129 3.13 17.33 -0.31
N PHE A 130 3.86 18.44 -0.46
CA PHE A 130 4.92 18.58 -1.46
C PHE A 130 6.02 17.54 -1.28
N VAL A 131 6.55 17.39 -0.07
CA VAL A 131 7.60 16.40 0.25
C VAL A 131 7.10 14.98 0.02
N THR A 132 5.89 14.66 0.50
CA THR A 132 5.32 13.31 0.34
C THR A 132 4.92 12.99 -1.10
N ALA A 133 4.52 13.97 -1.91
CA ALA A 133 4.27 13.79 -3.34
C ALA A 133 5.56 13.47 -4.13
N ILE A 134 6.71 14.05 -3.75
CA ILE A 134 8.02 13.67 -4.32
C ILE A 134 8.40 12.24 -3.93
N ILE A 135 8.10 11.82 -2.69
CA ILE A 135 8.31 10.44 -2.24
C ILE A 135 7.40 9.48 -3.02
N LEU A 136 6.13 9.85 -3.24
CA LEU A 136 5.17 9.11 -4.05
C LEU A 136 5.70 8.92 -5.49
N LEU A 137 6.16 9.98 -6.15
CA LEU A 137 6.69 9.91 -7.51
C LEU A 137 7.87 8.92 -7.63
N LYS A 138 8.78 8.93 -6.64
CA LYS A 138 9.90 7.96 -6.55
C LYS A 138 9.45 6.55 -6.14
N GLY A 139 8.28 6.42 -5.50
CA GLY A 139 7.63 5.16 -5.18
C GLY A 139 7.05 4.48 -6.41
N LEU A 140 6.26 5.23 -7.21
CA LEU A 140 5.65 4.75 -8.45
C LEU A 140 6.69 4.27 -9.47
N GLN A 141 7.80 4.98 -9.64
CA GLN A 141 8.90 4.58 -10.54
C GLN A 141 9.60 3.26 -10.17
N LYS A 142 9.36 2.76 -8.95
CA LYS A 142 9.98 1.52 -8.42
C LYS A 142 8.93 0.54 -7.88
N GLU A 143 7.65 0.80 -8.17
CA GLU A 143 6.48 0.02 -7.73
C GLU A 143 6.49 -0.34 -6.23
N TYR A 144 7.06 0.56 -5.41
CA TYR A 144 7.41 0.26 -4.03
C TYR A 144 6.33 0.71 -3.04
N GLU A 145 5.42 -0.22 -2.70
CA GLU A 145 4.22 -0.04 -1.85
C GLU A 145 4.48 0.87 -0.62
N LYS A 146 5.58 0.64 0.13
CA LYS A 146 5.80 1.25 1.45
C LYS A 146 6.13 2.74 1.36
N LYS A 147 6.50 3.24 0.17
CA LYS A 147 6.71 4.68 -0.09
C LYS A 147 5.42 5.44 -0.40
N MET A 148 4.33 4.75 -0.70
CA MET A 148 3.02 5.38 -0.93
C MET A 148 2.31 5.72 0.39
N ILE A 149 2.51 4.90 1.43
CA ILE A 149 1.95 5.06 2.78
C ILE A 149 2.06 6.49 3.36
N PRO A 150 3.23 7.16 3.40
CA PRO A 150 3.34 8.50 3.98
C PRO A 150 2.53 9.55 3.21
N PHE A 151 2.48 9.47 1.88
CA PHE A 151 1.61 10.32 1.08
C PHE A 151 0.14 10.06 1.40
N LEU A 152 -0.25 8.78 1.51
CA LEU A 152 -1.64 8.40 1.73
C LEU A 152 -2.24 9.02 3.00
N TYR A 153 -1.49 9.01 4.11
CA TYR A 153 -1.93 9.62 5.37
C TYR A 153 -1.89 11.15 5.35
N VAL A 154 -0.79 11.74 4.86
CA VAL A 154 -0.62 13.20 4.82
C VAL A 154 -1.65 13.84 3.88
N PHE A 155 -1.88 13.25 2.71
CA PHE A 155 -2.83 13.76 1.73
C PHE A 155 -4.29 13.58 2.18
N ALA A 156 -4.64 12.48 2.88
CA ALA A 156 -5.95 12.33 3.51
C ALA A 156 -6.22 13.44 4.54
N PHE A 157 -5.31 13.60 5.51
CA PHE A 157 -5.45 14.58 6.58
C PHE A 157 -5.51 16.00 6.03
N PHE A 158 -4.63 16.34 5.08
CA PHE A 158 -4.64 17.64 4.41
C PHE A 158 -5.93 17.91 3.64
N THR A 159 -6.48 16.91 2.93
CA THR A 159 -7.74 17.05 2.18
C THR A 159 -8.91 17.28 3.12
N LEU A 160 -9.01 16.51 4.22
CA LEU A 160 -10.07 16.69 5.24
C LEU A 160 -9.98 18.07 5.91
N PHE A 161 -8.77 18.46 6.35
CA PHE A 161 -8.52 19.78 6.91
C PHE A 161 -8.86 20.90 5.91
N ARG A 162 -8.52 20.71 4.63
CA ARG A 162 -8.81 21.70 3.58
C ARG A 162 -10.30 21.89 3.34
N ILE A 163 -11.07 20.81 3.27
CA ILE A 163 -12.53 20.86 3.10
C ILE A 163 -13.16 21.62 4.27
N PHE A 164 -12.70 21.38 5.50
CA PHE A 164 -13.15 22.11 6.69
C PHE A 164 -12.79 23.60 6.64
N ALA A 165 -11.54 23.94 6.31
CA ALA A 165 -11.08 25.33 6.18
C ALA A 165 -11.81 26.08 5.05
N PHE A 166 -12.06 25.43 3.92
CA PHE A 166 -12.86 25.96 2.81
C PHE A 166 -14.30 26.27 3.23
N LEU A 167 -14.95 25.35 3.96
CA LEU A 167 -16.31 25.55 4.45
C LEU A 167 -16.39 26.74 5.42
N PHE A 168 -15.40 26.90 6.32
CA PHE A 168 -15.32 28.06 7.20
C PHE A 168 -15.09 29.37 6.42
N PHE A 169 -14.14 29.38 5.48
CA PHE A 169 -13.85 30.53 4.61
C PHE A 169 -15.10 30.99 3.83
N SER A 170 -15.86 30.04 3.26
CA SER A 170 -17.07 30.31 2.47
C SER A 170 -18.23 30.91 3.28
N ILE A 171 -18.28 30.66 4.60
CA ILE A 171 -19.28 31.24 5.52
C ILE A 171 -18.84 32.62 6.02
N VAL A 172 -17.55 32.81 6.27
CA VAL A 172 -16.98 33.98 6.95
C VAL A 172 -16.67 35.14 6.00
N ASN A 173 -16.39 34.85 4.73
CA ASN A 173 -16.00 35.87 3.75
C ASN A 173 -17.20 36.28 2.92
N ASP A 174 -17.23 37.57 2.54
CA ASP A 174 -18.31 38.08 1.71
C ASP A 174 -18.11 37.65 0.25
N ASN A 175 -19.04 36.85 -0.25
CA ASN A 175 -19.06 36.37 -1.63
C ASN A 175 -19.60 37.42 -2.62
N ILE A 176 -19.84 38.67 -2.19
CA ILE A 176 -20.10 39.81 -3.09
C ILE A 176 -18.89 40.11 -4.01
N PHE A 177 -17.68 39.78 -3.57
CA PHE A 177 -16.45 40.07 -4.30
C PHE A 177 -16.02 38.91 -5.22
N ALA A 178 -15.75 39.24 -6.49
CA ALA A 178 -15.39 38.26 -7.52
C ALA A 178 -14.16 37.39 -7.17
N TYR A 179 -13.17 37.94 -6.46
CA TYR A 179 -12.01 37.17 -5.99
C TYR A 179 -12.42 36.03 -5.05
N ASN A 180 -13.27 36.30 -4.06
CA ASN A 180 -13.74 35.30 -3.09
C ASN A 180 -14.55 34.20 -3.80
N VAL A 181 -15.46 34.58 -4.70
CA VAL A 181 -16.25 33.63 -5.51
C VAL A 181 -15.35 32.73 -6.36
N MET A 182 -14.39 33.32 -7.08
CA MET A 182 -13.44 32.57 -7.91
C MET A 182 -12.61 31.59 -7.08
N MET A 183 -12.08 32.03 -5.94
CA MET A 183 -11.31 31.16 -5.05
C MET A 183 -12.16 30.04 -4.46
N CYS A 184 -13.41 30.32 -4.06
CA CYS A 184 -14.33 29.30 -3.58
C CYS A 184 -14.63 28.22 -4.65
N ILE A 185 -14.84 28.61 -5.91
CA ILE A 185 -15.05 27.68 -7.02
C ILE A 185 -13.80 26.83 -7.29
N LEU A 186 -12.60 27.44 -7.31
CA LEU A 186 -11.34 26.72 -7.48
C LEU A 186 -11.09 25.72 -6.34
N TRP A 187 -11.31 26.12 -5.08
CA TRP A 187 -11.15 25.25 -3.93
C TRP A 187 -12.16 24.10 -3.89
N LEU A 188 -13.39 24.30 -4.39
CA LEU A 188 -14.36 23.24 -4.58
C LEU A 188 -13.86 22.21 -5.60
N ILE A 189 -13.40 22.66 -6.77
CA ILE A 189 -12.85 21.78 -7.82
C ILE A 189 -11.63 21.00 -7.30
N PHE A 190 -10.70 21.68 -6.64
CA PHE A 190 -9.51 21.04 -6.07
C PHE A 190 -9.87 20.04 -4.95
N SER A 191 -10.90 20.30 -4.15
CA SER A 191 -11.35 19.35 -3.13
C SER A 191 -11.88 18.06 -3.76
N VAL A 192 -12.69 18.15 -4.82
CA VAL A 192 -13.21 16.99 -5.56
C VAL A 192 -12.07 16.19 -6.20
N ILE A 193 -11.13 16.85 -6.87
CA ILE A 193 -9.97 16.20 -7.50
C ILE A 193 -9.07 15.55 -6.43
N SER A 194 -8.89 16.18 -5.26
CA SER A 194 -8.09 15.63 -4.16
C SER A 194 -8.71 14.36 -3.56
N VAL A 195 -10.02 14.33 -3.33
CA VAL A 195 -10.73 13.12 -2.88
C VAL A 195 -10.61 12.00 -3.91
N TYR A 196 -10.83 12.30 -5.19
CA TYR A 196 -10.70 11.31 -6.27
C TYR A 196 -9.26 10.78 -6.40
N GLY A 197 -8.26 11.67 -6.36
CA GLY A 197 -6.85 11.29 -6.45
C GLY A 197 -6.38 10.46 -5.25
N TRP A 198 -6.91 10.73 -4.05
CA TRP A 198 -6.67 9.89 -2.88
C TRP A 198 -7.22 8.47 -3.07
N ILE A 199 -8.46 8.33 -3.55
CA ILE A 199 -9.09 7.04 -3.82
C ILE A 199 -8.27 6.23 -4.84
N LEU A 200 -7.84 6.85 -5.94
CA LEU A 200 -6.97 6.20 -6.94
C LEU A 200 -5.66 5.70 -6.33
N THR A 201 -4.98 6.57 -5.57
CA THR A 201 -3.69 6.22 -4.94
C THR A 201 -3.86 5.10 -3.90
N TYR A 202 -4.98 5.06 -3.19
CA TYR A 202 -5.30 3.98 -2.26
C TYR A 202 -5.60 2.66 -2.97
N SER A 203 -6.31 2.70 -4.10
CA SER A 203 -6.60 1.51 -4.91
C SER A 203 -5.31 0.88 -5.46
N LEU A 204 -4.41 1.69 -6.03
CA LEU A 204 -3.09 1.23 -6.48
C LEU A 204 -2.23 0.69 -5.32
N TYR A 205 -2.28 1.32 -4.14
CA TYR A 205 -1.58 0.82 -2.96
C TYR A 205 -2.08 -0.58 -2.56
N LEU A 206 -3.40 -0.83 -2.59
CA LEU A 206 -3.98 -2.15 -2.28
C LEU A 206 -3.61 -3.22 -3.32
N GLU A 207 -3.54 -2.85 -4.61
CA GLU A 207 -3.12 -3.75 -5.68
C GLU A 207 -1.65 -4.18 -5.52
N LEU A 208 -0.76 -3.23 -5.24
CA LEU A 208 0.65 -3.52 -4.94
C LEU A 208 0.78 -4.38 -3.66
N GLU A 209 0.01 -4.08 -2.59
CA GLU A 209 0.03 -4.87 -1.35
C GLU A 209 -0.45 -6.32 -1.57
N ASP A 210 -1.33 -6.58 -2.54
CA ASP A 210 -1.75 -7.95 -2.87
C ASP A 210 -0.71 -8.67 -3.75
N LEU A 211 -0.13 -7.98 -4.73
CA LEU A 211 0.96 -8.49 -5.56
C LEU A 211 2.19 -8.90 -4.73
N THR A 212 2.66 -8.04 -3.82
CA THR A 212 3.81 -8.35 -2.94
C THR A 212 3.54 -9.58 -2.07
N LYS A 213 2.30 -9.74 -1.55
CA LYS A 213 1.93 -10.95 -0.79
C LYS A 213 1.88 -12.21 -1.65
N LEU A 214 1.43 -12.11 -2.89
CA LEU A 214 1.42 -13.23 -3.84
C LEU A 214 2.85 -13.64 -4.23
N GLU A 215 3.75 -12.69 -4.40
CA GLU A 215 5.18 -12.91 -4.62
C GLU A 215 5.84 -13.58 -3.41
N ASP A 216 5.67 -13.04 -2.19
CA ASP A 216 6.16 -13.67 -0.95
C ASP A 216 5.64 -15.10 -0.77
N LEU A 217 4.35 -15.33 -1.03
CA LEU A 217 3.73 -16.65 -0.93
C LEU A 217 4.25 -17.61 -2.01
N ALA A 218 4.54 -17.11 -3.21
CA ALA A 218 5.18 -17.89 -4.28
C ALA A 218 6.63 -18.25 -3.92
N HIS A 219 7.42 -17.31 -3.38
CA HIS A 219 8.77 -17.57 -2.88
C HIS A 219 8.77 -18.60 -1.73
N LEU A 220 7.88 -18.46 -0.76
CA LEU A 220 7.72 -19.43 0.34
C LEU A 220 7.34 -20.82 -0.19
N ARG A 221 6.43 -20.91 -1.17
CA ARG A 221 6.09 -22.19 -1.81
C ARG A 221 7.23 -22.77 -2.63
N MET A 222 7.96 -21.96 -3.40
CA MET A 222 9.11 -22.41 -4.16
C MET A 222 10.21 -22.93 -3.23
N GLY A 223 10.57 -22.17 -2.18
CA GLY A 223 11.52 -22.61 -1.15
C GLY A 223 11.07 -23.86 -0.40
N THR A 224 9.77 -24.00 -0.12
CA THR A 224 9.19 -25.22 0.47
C THR A 224 9.28 -26.41 -0.50
N MET A 225 9.02 -26.20 -1.79
CA MET A 225 9.15 -27.25 -2.81
C MET A 225 10.62 -27.62 -3.07
N THR A 226 11.55 -26.67 -3.00
CA THR A 226 12.99 -26.93 -3.09
C THR A 226 13.50 -27.69 -1.88
N SER A 227 13.08 -27.33 -0.66
CA SER A 227 13.45 -28.07 0.56
C SER A 227 12.79 -29.46 0.64
N LEU A 228 11.54 -29.59 0.20
CA LEU A 228 10.89 -30.90 0.04
C LEU A 228 11.64 -31.75 -0.99
N ASN A 229 11.97 -31.20 -2.17
CA ASN A 229 12.78 -31.90 -3.17
C ASN A 229 14.16 -32.29 -2.63
N ALA A 230 14.84 -31.42 -1.87
CA ALA A 230 16.11 -31.75 -1.20
C ALA A 230 15.97 -32.82 -0.09
N SER A 231 14.78 -32.99 0.48
CA SER A 231 14.47 -34.07 1.44
C SER A 231 14.03 -35.39 0.78
N THR A 232 13.52 -35.36 -0.45
CA THR A 232 13.08 -36.55 -1.20
C THR A 232 14.12 -37.02 -2.24
N THR A 233 14.99 -36.13 -2.72
CA THR A 233 16.25 -36.54 -3.33
C THR A 233 17.16 -37.05 -2.22
N HIS A 234 17.22 -38.38 -2.11
CA HIS A 234 18.19 -39.07 -1.28
C HIS A 234 19.55 -38.40 -1.38
N SER A 235 20.14 -38.08 -0.22
CA SER A 235 21.48 -37.53 -0.11
C SER A 235 22.47 -38.36 -0.93
N ILE A 236 22.94 -37.80 -2.05
CA ILE A 236 23.89 -38.44 -2.98
C ILE A 236 25.25 -38.68 -2.29
N ALA A 237 25.52 -37.98 -1.17
CA ALA A 237 26.43 -38.47 -0.13
C ALA A 237 25.74 -39.58 0.68
N GLY A 238 25.83 -40.82 0.18
CA GLY A 238 25.14 -41.96 0.78
C GLY A 238 25.56 -42.24 2.22
N SER A 239 24.58 -42.29 3.12
CA SER A 239 24.72 -42.79 4.48
C SER A 239 25.01 -44.29 4.45
N ARG A 240 26.29 -44.67 4.32
CA ARG A 240 26.76 -46.07 4.39
C ARG A 240 26.29 -46.69 5.70
N PRO A 241 25.46 -47.75 5.67
CA PRO A 241 25.23 -48.57 6.86
C PRO A 241 26.53 -49.34 7.14
N THR A 242 27.19 -49.05 8.25
CA THR A 242 28.35 -49.84 8.70
C THR A 242 27.85 -51.13 9.35
N THR A 243 27.52 -52.14 8.53
CA THR A 243 27.28 -53.51 8.99
C THR A 243 28.61 -54.24 9.21
N PRO A 244 28.94 -54.67 10.45
CA PRO A 244 30.22 -55.30 10.73
C PRO A 244 30.15 -56.82 10.49
N HIS A 245 30.28 -57.25 9.24
CA HIS A 245 30.50 -58.67 8.90
C HIS A 245 31.61 -58.86 7.86
N SER A 246 32.85 -59.01 8.34
CA SER A 246 33.90 -59.82 7.69
C SER A 246 35.20 -59.83 8.51
N THR A 247 35.33 -60.79 9.42
CA THR A 247 36.64 -61.30 9.86
C THR A 247 36.65 -62.81 9.71
N VAL A 248 36.93 -63.27 8.49
CA VAL A 248 37.36 -64.65 8.24
C VAL A 248 38.76 -64.78 8.82
N SER A 249 38.87 -65.35 10.02
CA SER A 249 40.15 -65.58 10.69
C SER A 249 40.78 -66.88 10.19
N THR A 250 41.55 -66.80 9.11
CA THR A 250 42.52 -67.85 8.75
C THR A 250 43.69 -67.83 9.74
N ALA A 251 43.66 -68.70 10.75
CA ALA A 251 44.82 -68.99 11.58
C ALA A 251 45.60 -70.19 10.98
N PRO A 252 46.91 -70.07 10.72
CA PRO A 252 47.71 -71.20 10.25
C PRO A 252 48.23 -72.06 11.42
N ILE A 253 48.11 -73.37 11.22
CA ILE A 253 49.00 -74.48 11.66
C ILE A 253 49.85 -74.25 12.94
N ARG A 254 49.54 -75.04 13.97
CA ARG A 254 50.56 -75.90 14.60
C ARG A 254 49.94 -77.22 15.07
#